data_AF-A0A6A3H4R5-F1
#
_entry.id   AF-A0A6A3H4R5-F1
#
_cell.length_a   1.000
_cell.length_b   1.000
_cell.length_c   1.000
_cell.angle_alpha   90.00
_cell.angle_beta   90.00
_cell.angle_gamma   90.00
#
_symmetry.space_group_name_H-M   'P 1'
#
loop_
_entity.id
_entity.type
_entity.pdbx_description
1 polymer ?
#
loop_
_entity_poly.entity_id
_entity_poly.type
_entity_poly.pdbx_seq_one_letter_code
_entity_poly.pdbx_strand_id
1 'polypeptide(L)'
;MDVIAGRKTEDTIQGKILILLKRGGQSEFVGELGDRSRKLVEYQEAVPDVKPCQPKQNPATWMLEVIDPGVSNDRARDLDFVDQFSKTKEKRGLDAMLQQPGITTPSPEWTEVTSMKKRVSKGSTQMYFLIKRFFALYWHSPAFNLIRFSIVFGVAIICGLSFLSVDYSTYTGLVGGVGLVLMSTLFIAMAGFMRTLNKHRPIYSQLRLILNLKWSDY
;
A
#
# COMPACT_ATOMS: atom_id res chain seq x y z
N MET A 1 9.72 2.41 -8.78
CA MET A 1 8.85 1.78 -9.78
C MET A 1 8.02 0.76 -9.02
N ASP A 2 6.73 1.03 -8.84
CA ASP A 2 5.85 0.20 -8.01
C ASP A 2 5.37 -1.02 -8.79
N VAL A 3 5.98 -2.17 -8.49
CA VAL A 3 5.46 -3.49 -8.88
C VAL A 3 4.50 -3.92 -7.78
N ILE A 4 3.19 -3.79 -8.02
CA ILE A 4 2.16 -4.30 -7.11
C ILE A 4 2.05 -5.82 -7.34
N ALA A 5 2.94 -6.60 -6.70
CA ALA A 5 2.88 -8.05 -6.69
C ALA A 5 2.16 -8.55 -5.42
N GLY A 6 0.86 -8.86 -5.54
CA GLY A 6 0.09 -9.54 -4.50
C GLY A 6 0.42 -11.04 -4.45
N ARG A 7 0.91 -11.52 -3.31
CA ARG A 7 1.20 -12.94 -3.02
C ARG A 7 -0.06 -13.69 -2.60
N LYS A 8 -0.56 -14.62 -3.43
CA LYS A 8 -0.94 -15.99 -3.04
C LYS A 8 -1.39 -16.81 -4.28
N THR A 9 -1.09 -18.11 -4.19
CA THR A 9 -1.62 -19.28 -4.90
C THR A 9 -1.20 -19.49 -6.36
N GLU A 10 -0.39 -20.54 -6.55
CA GLU A 10 0.19 -21.04 -7.80
C GLU A 10 -0.86 -21.47 -8.84
N ASP A 11 -2.14 -21.59 -8.47
CA ASP A 11 -3.23 -21.99 -9.38
C ASP A 11 -3.97 -20.81 -10.05
N THR A 12 -3.55 -19.55 -9.80
CA THR A 12 -4.30 -18.34 -10.23
C THR A 12 -3.56 -17.50 -11.27
N ILE A 13 -2.65 -18.07 -12.06
CA ILE A 13 -1.91 -17.31 -13.11
C ILE A 13 -2.63 -17.34 -14.47
N GLN A 14 -3.55 -18.27 -14.70
CA GLN A 14 -4.23 -18.42 -16.01
C GLN A 14 -5.17 -17.28 -16.42
N GLY A 15 -5.41 -16.27 -15.58
CA GLY A 15 -6.28 -15.12 -15.91
C GLY A 15 -5.65 -13.75 -15.63
N LYS A 16 -4.35 -13.65 -15.38
CA LYS A 16 -3.70 -12.36 -15.05
C LYS A 16 -3.19 -11.69 -16.31
N ILE A 17 -3.72 -10.50 -16.59
CA ILE A 17 -3.28 -9.61 -17.66
C ILE A 17 -2.09 -8.82 -17.16
N LEU A 18 -1.01 -8.82 -17.92
CA LEU A 18 0.15 -7.96 -17.74
C LEU A 18 0.04 -6.78 -18.71
N ILE A 19 0.27 -5.58 -18.20
CA ILE A 19 0.37 -4.35 -18.99
C ILE A 19 1.79 -3.80 -18.77
N LEU A 20 2.54 -3.68 -19.84
CA LEU A 20 3.84 -3.04 -19.86
C LEU A 20 3.76 -1.71 -20.60
N LEU A 21 4.26 -0.66 -19.95
CA LEU A 21 4.25 0.71 -20.44
C LEU A 21 5.67 1.26 -20.52
N LYS A 22 6.01 1.83 -21.68
CA LYS A 22 7.20 2.66 -21.89
C LYS A 22 7.02 4.02 -21.20
N ARG A 23 8.13 4.65 -20.86
CA ARG A 23 8.14 6.06 -20.42
C ARG A 23 7.55 6.93 -21.55
N GLY A 24 6.41 7.58 -21.28
CA GLY A 24 5.61 8.27 -22.30
C GLY A 24 4.19 7.73 -22.46
N GLY A 25 3.84 6.64 -21.75
CA GLY A 25 2.47 6.09 -21.73
C GLY A 25 2.13 5.20 -22.91
N GLN A 26 3.12 4.81 -23.72
CA GLN A 26 2.96 3.88 -24.82
C GLN A 26 3.01 2.43 -24.30
N SER A 27 2.13 1.56 -24.82
CA SER A 27 2.10 0.15 -24.45
C SER A 27 3.07 -0.67 -25.31
N GLU A 28 3.93 -1.42 -24.64
CA GLU A 28 4.89 -2.35 -25.26
C GLU A 28 4.39 -3.81 -25.21
N PHE A 29 3.56 -4.14 -24.22
CA PHE A 29 2.88 -5.42 -24.14
C PHE A 29 1.60 -5.31 -23.33
N VAL A 30 0.50 -5.85 -23.84
CA VAL A 30 -0.76 -6.04 -23.11
C VAL A 30 -1.30 -7.41 -23.44
N GLY A 31 -1.32 -8.31 -22.47
CA GLY A 31 -1.74 -9.68 -22.71
C GLY A 31 -1.73 -10.55 -21.46
N GLU A 32 -2.30 -11.73 -21.58
CA GLU A 32 -2.27 -12.74 -20.53
C GLU A 32 -0.84 -13.28 -20.34
N LEU A 33 -0.43 -13.46 -19.10
CA LEU A 33 0.89 -13.97 -18.77
C LEU A 33 1.04 -15.46 -19.14
N GLY A 34 -0.04 -16.25 -19.00
CA GLY A 34 -0.05 -17.70 -19.20
C GLY A 34 0.74 -18.46 -18.12
N ASP A 35 0.77 -19.79 -18.22
CA ASP A 35 1.49 -20.63 -17.26
C ASP A 35 2.99 -20.31 -17.27
N ARG A 36 3.53 -19.94 -16.11
CA ARG A 36 4.94 -19.54 -15.93
C ARG A 36 5.41 -18.44 -16.89
N SER A 37 4.54 -17.49 -17.25
CA SER A 37 4.89 -16.36 -18.13
C SER A 37 5.24 -16.76 -19.58
N ARG A 38 4.79 -17.94 -20.02
CA ARG A 38 5.16 -18.48 -21.33
C ARG A 38 4.71 -17.62 -22.51
N LYS A 39 3.50 -17.06 -22.48
CA LYS A 39 2.98 -16.20 -23.58
C LYS A 39 3.81 -14.93 -23.74
N LEU A 40 4.28 -14.37 -22.62
CA LEU A 40 5.15 -13.20 -22.61
C LEU A 40 6.53 -13.52 -23.19
N VAL A 41 7.12 -14.65 -22.79
CA VAL A 41 8.42 -15.11 -23.30
C VAL A 41 8.32 -15.39 -24.80
N GLU A 42 7.29 -16.12 -25.24
CA GLU A 42 7.04 -16.41 -26.67
C GLU A 42 6.90 -15.12 -27.50
N TYR A 43 6.22 -14.09 -26.97
CA TYR A 43 6.09 -12.80 -27.65
C TYR A 43 7.45 -12.07 -27.81
N GLN A 44 8.26 -12.02 -26.75
CA GLN A 44 9.55 -11.34 -26.80
C GLN A 44 10.59 -12.13 -27.60
N GLU A 45 10.56 -13.46 -27.56
CA GLU A 45 11.42 -14.31 -28.41
C GLU A 45 11.01 -14.29 -29.89
N ALA A 46 9.74 -14.00 -30.21
CA ALA A 46 9.30 -13.78 -31.58
C ALA A 46 9.83 -12.46 -32.18
N VAL A 47 10.39 -11.56 -31.36
CA VAL A 47 11.04 -10.35 -31.84
C VAL A 47 12.43 -10.67 -32.39
N PRO A 48 12.76 -10.24 -33.63
CA PRO A 48 14.10 -10.42 -34.15
C PRO A 48 15.14 -9.81 -33.21
N ASP A 49 16.25 -10.53 -32.98
CA ASP A 49 17.43 -10.03 -32.24
C ASP A 49 17.31 -10.02 -30.70
N VAL A 50 16.30 -10.69 -30.13
CA VAL A 50 16.15 -10.92 -28.68
C VAL A 50 16.89 -12.19 -28.24
N LYS A 51 17.62 -12.12 -27.11
CA LYS A 51 18.30 -13.28 -26.51
C LYS A 51 17.27 -14.18 -25.81
N PRO A 52 17.25 -15.50 -26.05
CA PRO A 52 16.26 -16.40 -25.46
C PRO A 52 16.35 -16.44 -23.93
N CYS A 53 15.22 -16.66 -23.27
CA CYS A 53 15.16 -16.71 -21.81
C CYS A 53 15.81 -17.99 -21.29
N GLN A 54 16.74 -17.87 -20.34
CA GLN A 54 17.34 -19.05 -19.73
C GLN A 54 16.33 -19.79 -18.82
N PRO A 55 16.34 -21.14 -18.78
CA PRO A 55 15.33 -21.94 -18.08
C PRO A 55 15.31 -21.78 -16.54
N LYS A 56 16.28 -21.05 -15.96
CA LYS A 56 16.35 -20.75 -14.52
C LYS A 56 16.31 -19.24 -14.20
N GLN A 57 16.25 -18.38 -15.21
CA GLN A 57 16.19 -16.93 -15.01
C GLN A 57 14.74 -16.51 -14.76
N ASN A 58 14.52 -15.52 -13.88
CA ASN A 58 13.19 -14.96 -13.67
C ASN A 58 12.71 -14.22 -14.95
N PRO A 59 11.59 -14.62 -15.56
CA PRO A 59 11.09 -14.01 -16.80
C PRO A 59 10.83 -12.51 -16.68
N ALA A 60 10.47 -12.02 -15.49
CA ALA A 60 10.25 -10.59 -15.26
C ALA A 60 11.57 -9.78 -15.31
N THR A 61 12.67 -10.36 -14.85
CA THR A 61 14.00 -9.73 -14.90
C THR A 61 14.54 -9.75 -16.32
N TRP A 62 14.45 -10.91 -16.98
CA TRP A 62 14.86 -11.07 -18.38
C TRP A 62 14.11 -10.10 -19.30
N MET A 63 12.80 -9.95 -19.12
CA MET A 63 11.99 -9.01 -19.88
C MET A 63 12.47 -7.56 -19.76
N LEU A 64 12.84 -7.12 -18.55
CA LEU A 64 13.34 -5.76 -18.34
C LEU A 64 14.71 -5.56 -19.01
N GLU A 65 15.57 -6.57 -19.01
CA GLU A 65 16.87 -6.54 -19.70
C GLU A 65 16.72 -6.45 -21.22
N VAL A 66 15.69 -7.10 -21.78
CA VAL A 66 15.40 -7.08 -23.23
C VAL A 66 14.84 -5.72 -23.67
N ILE A 67 14.01 -5.10 -22.85
CA ILE A 67 13.24 -3.90 -23.20
C ILE A 67 14.00 -2.61 -22.86
N ASP A 68 14.73 -2.60 -21.75
CA ASP A 68 15.58 -1.47 -21.36
C ASP A 68 17.04 -1.96 -21.21
N PRO A 69 17.77 -2.11 -22.33
CA PRO A 69 19.18 -2.46 -22.28
C PRO A 69 20.03 -1.39 -21.57
N GLY A 70 19.49 -0.20 -21.24
CA GLY A 70 20.20 0.91 -20.59
C GLY A 70 20.67 0.64 -19.15
N VAL A 71 20.34 -0.51 -18.55
CA VAL A 71 20.93 -0.98 -17.27
C VAL A 71 22.18 -1.85 -17.51
N SER A 72 22.37 -2.36 -18.72
CA SER A 72 23.57 -3.07 -19.18
C SER A 72 24.38 -2.18 -20.12
N ASN A 73 25.70 -2.13 -19.95
CA ASN A 73 26.61 -1.15 -20.57
C ASN A 73 26.79 -1.26 -22.10
N ASP A 74 25.91 -1.95 -22.84
CA ASP A 74 26.05 -2.12 -24.29
C ASP A 74 25.13 -1.19 -25.08
N ARG A 75 25.79 -0.33 -25.85
CA ARG A 75 25.18 0.69 -26.72
C ARG A 75 24.42 0.03 -27.88
N ALA A 76 23.28 0.64 -28.21
CA ALA A 76 22.53 0.53 -29.45
C ALA A 76 21.73 -0.78 -29.65
N ARG A 77 20.43 -0.70 -29.33
CA ARG A 77 19.34 -1.31 -30.12
C ARG A 77 18.07 -0.53 -29.79
N ASP A 78 17.77 0.46 -30.61
CA ASP A 78 16.49 1.19 -30.60
C ASP A 78 15.44 0.29 -31.29
N LEU A 79 15.20 -0.89 -30.71
CA LEU A 79 14.10 -1.75 -31.14
C LEU A 79 12.84 -1.18 -30.52
N ASP A 80 12.01 -0.53 -31.33
CA ASP A 80 10.77 0.05 -30.83
C ASP A 80 9.71 -1.05 -30.63
N PHE A 81 9.76 -1.68 -29.46
CA PHE A 81 8.79 -2.70 -29.03
C PHE A 81 7.34 -2.17 -29.10
N VAL A 82 7.14 -0.86 -29.04
CA VAL A 82 5.83 -0.20 -29.19
C VAL A 82 5.28 -0.37 -30.62
N ASP A 83 6.11 -0.15 -31.63
CA ASP A 83 5.73 -0.29 -33.04
C ASP A 83 5.50 -1.75 -33.44
N GLN A 84 6.25 -2.66 -32.83
CA GLN A 84 6.07 -4.10 -33.04
C GLN A 84 4.81 -4.61 -32.37
N PHE A 85 4.58 -4.24 -31.10
CA PHE A 85 3.33 -4.55 -30.41
C PHE A 85 2.13 -4.03 -31.20
N SER A 86 2.28 -2.86 -31.83
CA SER A 86 1.27 -2.25 -32.69
C SER A 86 0.80 -3.12 -33.85
N LYS A 87 1.65 -4.01 -34.35
CA LYS A 87 1.37 -4.87 -35.50
C LYS A 87 0.86 -6.25 -35.10
N THR A 88 0.92 -6.60 -33.83
CA THR A 88 0.68 -7.97 -33.33
C THR A 88 -0.81 -8.27 -33.18
N LYS A 89 -1.19 -9.55 -33.20
CA LYS A 89 -2.60 -10.01 -33.15
C LYS A 89 -3.27 -9.66 -31.82
N GLU A 90 -2.50 -9.62 -30.75
CA GLU A 90 -2.88 -9.34 -29.37
C GLU A 90 -3.40 -7.91 -29.25
N LYS A 91 -2.70 -6.93 -29.86
CA LYS A 91 -3.19 -5.55 -29.92
C LYS A 91 -4.46 -5.45 -30.76
N ARG A 92 -4.55 -6.12 -31.90
CA ARG A 92 -5.79 -6.13 -32.70
C ARG A 92 -6.99 -6.70 -31.93
N GLY A 93 -6.76 -7.75 -31.14
CA GLY A 93 -7.76 -8.30 -30.24
C GLY A 93 -8.18 -7.31 -29.15
N LEU A 94 -7.21 -6.63 -28.54
CA LEU A 94 -7.47 -5.59 -27.55
C LEU A 94 -8.24 -4.39 -28.13
N ASP A 95 -7.84 -3.91 -29.31
CA ASP A 95 -8.50 -2.81 -30.01
C ASP A 95 -9.94 -3.21 -30.40
N ALA A 96 -10.15 -4.45 -30.88
CA ALA A 96 -11.48 -4.96 -31.17
C ALA A 96 -12.35 -5.09 -29.92
N MET A 97 -11.78 -5.48 -28.77
CA MET A 97 -12.48 -5.46 -27.49
C MET A 97 -12.82 -4.04 -27.06
N LEU A 98 -11.88 -3.10 -27.16
CA LEU A 98 -12.10 -1.69 -26.82
C LEU A 98 -13.19 -1.03 -27.69
N GLN A 99 -13.30 -1.44 -28.96
CA GLN A 99 -14.35 -0.98 -29.87
C GLN A 99 -15.74 -1.56 -29.57
N GLN A 100 -15.86 -2.54 -28.67
CA GLN A 100 -17.17 -3.08 -28.30
C GLN A 100 -18.03 -1.99 -27.62
N PRO A 101 -19.31 -1.87 -28.01
CA PRO A 101 -20.22 -0.88 -27.45
C PRO A 101 -20.38 -1.14 -25.94
N GLY A 102 -20.12 -0.12 -25.12
CA GLY A 102 -20.20 -0.17 -23.66
C GLY A 102 -18.85 -0.05 -22.93
N ILE A 103 -17.72 -0.12 -23.65
CA ILE A 103 -16.37 0.04 -23.06
C ILE A 103 -15.81 1.44 -23.32
N THR A 104 -15.63 1.81 -24.59
CA THR A 104 -15.11 3.15 -24.98
C THR A 104 -16.18 4.05 -25.60
N THR A 105 -17.24 3.45 -26.14
CA THR A 105 -18.40 4.14 -26.71
C THR A 105 -19.65 3.85 -25.88
N PRO A 106 -20.53 4.84 -25.67
CA PRO A 106 -21.78 4.61 -24.94
C PRO A 106 -22.64 3.60 -25.72
N SER A 107 -22.99 2.49 -25.08
CA SER A 107 -23.89 1.50 -25.67
C SER A 107 -25.35 1.90 -25.40
N PRO A 108 -26.24 1.80 -26.40
CA PRO A 108 -27.68 1.98 -26.18
C PRO A 108 -28.31 0.93 -25.24
N GLU A 109 -27.67 -0.24 -25.10
CA GLU A 109 -28.20 -1.37 -24.32
C GLU A 109 -27.84 -1.30 -22.84
N TRP A 110 -26.79 -0.57 -22.48
CA TRP A 110 -26.31 -0.46 -21.12
C TRP A 110 -26.67 0.91 -20.54
N THR A 111 -27.42 0.93 -19.45
CA THR A 111 -27.72 2.17 -18.73
C THR A 111 -26.41 2.78 -18.25
N GLU A 112 -26.17 4.05 -18.60
CA GLU A 112 -25.02 4.79 -18.09
C GLU A 112 -24.99 4.67 -16.56
N VAL A 113 -23.85 4.26 -16.00
CA VAL A 113 -23.61 4.26 -14.56
C VAL A 113 -23.45 5.72 -14.14
N THR A 114 -24.58 6.45 -14.11
CA THR A 114 -24.66 7.75 -13.50
C THR A 114 -24.46 7.52 -12.01
N SER A 115 -23.23 7.76 -11.54
CA SER A 115 -22.93 7.78 -10.11
C SER A 115 -23.64 8.99 -9.49
N MET A 116 -24.97 8.91 -9.33
CA MET A 116 -25.82 9.95 -8.73
C MET A 116 -25.38 10.29 -7.30
N LYS A 117 -24.56 9.43 -6.67
CA LYS A 117 -24.04 9.63 -5.32
C LYS A 117 -22.52 9.63 -5.33
N LYS A 118 -21.92 10.78 -5.02
CA LYS A 118 -20.47 10.97 -4.76
C LYS A 118 -19.90 10.01 -3.70
N ARG A 119 -20.76 9.38 -2.88
CA ARG A 119 -20.40 8.33 -1.92
C ARG A 119 -21.47 7.23 -1.93
N VAL A 120 -21.01 5.99 -2.13
CA VAL A 120 -21.84 4.76 -2.14
C VAL A 120 -22.44 4.47 -0.76
N SER A 121 -21.83 4.97 0.32
CA SER A 121 -22.23 4.67 1.71
C SER A 121 -22.50 5.94 2.53
N LYS A 122 -23.40 5.82 3.51
CA LYS A 122 -23.71 6.89 4.49
C LYS A 122 -22.52 7.08 5.43
N GLY A 123 -22.30 8.32 5.89
CA GLY A 123 -21.18 8.63 6.79
C GLY A 123 -21.19 7.84 8.10
N SER A 124 -22.38 7.50 8.61
CA SER A 124 -22.56 6.67 9.81
C SER A 124 -22.06 5.24 9.63
N THR A 125 -22.32 4.64 8.47
CA THR A 125 -21.85 3.30 8.12
C THR A 125 -20.32 3.28 8.02
N GLN A 126 -19.73 4.30 7.40
CA GLN A 126 -18.27 4.46 7.34
C GLN A 126 -17.67 4.63 8.75
N MET A 127 -18.29 5.43 9.62
CA MET A 127 -17.86 5.62 11.00
C MET A 127 -17.87 4.30 11.79
N TYR A 128 -18.94 3.51 11.67
CA TYR A 128 -19.02 2.20 12.33
C TYR A 128 -17.90 1.26 11.89
N PHE A 129 -17.64 1.16 10.58
CA PHE A 129 -16.55 0.32 10.07
C PHE A 129 -15.17 0.83 10.48
N LEU A 130 -14.98 2.16 10.53
CA LEU A 130 -13.75 2.76 11.03
C LEU A 130 -13.53 2.42 12.51
N ILE A 131 -14.54 2.61 13.35
CA ILE A 131 -14.46 2.28 14.79
C ILE A 131 -14.17 0.79 14.98
N LYS A 132 -14.88 -0.10 14.27
CA LYS A 132 -14.63 -1.54 14.30
C LYS A 132 -13.21 -1.88 13.88
N ARG A 133 -12.70 -1.25 12.81
CA ARG A 133 -11.32 -1.42 12.34
C ARG A 133 -10.31 -0.88 13.35
N PHE A 134 -10.58 0.26 13.98
CA PHE A 134 -9.75 0.83 15.04
C PHE A 134 -9.66 -0.13 16.23
N PHE A 135 -10.78 -0.67 16.71
CA PHE A 135 -10.80 -1.65 17.79
C PHE A 135 -10.08 -2.94 17.43
N ALA A 136 -10.30 -3.49 16.23
CA ALA A 136 -9.61 -4.69 15.78
C ALA A 136 -8.08 -4.48 15.68
N LEU A 137 -7.66 -3.32 15.16
CA LEU A 137 -6.24 -2.94 15.10
C LEU A 137 -5.65 -2.76 16.51
N TYR A 138 -6.43 -2.15 17.41
CA TYR A 138 -6.01 -1.91 18.79
C TYR A 138 -5.84 -3.21 19.57
N TRP A 139 -6.75 -4.16 19.35
CA TRP A 139 -6.75 -5.47 20.00
C TRP A 139 -5.62 -6.38 19.52
N HIS A 140 -5.13 -6.21 18.29
CA HIS A 140 -4.00 -6.97 17.76
C HIS A 140 -2.63 -6.45 18.26
N SER A 141 -2.59 -5.29 18.93
CA SER A 141 -1.39 -4.78 19.62
C SER A 141 -1.71 -4.31 21.06
N PRO A 142 -2.20 -5.22 21.92
CA PRO A 142 -2.74 -4.88 23.23
C PRO A 142 -1.63 -4.53 24.23
N ALA A 143 -0.44 -5.15 24.13
CA ALA A 143 0.63 -5.00 25.12
C ALA A 143 1.12 -3.55 25.28
N PHE A 144 1.33 -2.83 24.17
CA PHE A 144 1.87 -1.47 24.21
C PHE A 144 0.86 -0.44 24.74
N ASN A 145 -0.42 -0.64 24.45
CA ASN A 145 -1.49 0.26 24.87
C ASN A 145 -1.96 -0.02 26.30
N LEU A 146 -1.96 -1.29 26.73
CA LEU A 146 -2.30 -1.68 28.10
C LEU A 146 -1.31 -1.07 29.09
N ILE A 147 -0.01 -1.11 28.81
CA ILE A 147 1.03 -0.48 29.64
C ILE A 147 0.76 1.04 29.77
N ARG A 148 0.32 1.70 28.69
CA ARG A 148 -0.03 3.13 28.74
C ARG A 148 -1.22 3.39 29.65
N PHE A 149 -2.26 2.55 29.60
CA PHE A 149 -3.40 2.66 30.51
C PHE A 149 -2.99 2.41 31.96
N SER A 150 -2.19 1.38 32.23
CA SER A 150 -1.71 1.08 33.58
C SER A 150 -0.88 2.22 34.18
N ILE A 151 0.02 2.84 33.39
CA ILE A 151 0.82 3.99 33.85
C ILE A 151 -0.08 5.19 34.15
N VAL A 152 -1.01 5.53 33.25
CA VAL A 152 -1.92 6.67 33.47
C VAL A 152 -2.81 6.42 34.68
N PHE A 153 -3.29 5.19 34.86
CA PHE A 153 -4.09 4.79 36.01
C PHE A 153 -3.30 4.87 37.32
N GLY A 154 -2.05 4.39 37.34
CA GLY A 154 -1.17 4.51 38.51
C GLY A 154 -0.89 5.97 38.89
N VAL A 155 -0.59 6.83 37.90
CA VAL A 155 -0.40 8.27 38.13
C VAL A 155 -1.69 8.93 38.65
N ALA A 156 -2.86 8.56 38.10
CA ALA A 156 -4.15 9.08 38.56
C ALA A 156 -4.42 8.73 40.03
N ILE A 157 -4.10 7.52 40.47
CA ILE A 157 -4.23 7.11 41.87
C ILE A 157 -3.30 7.93 42.77
N ILE A 158 -2.02 8.07 42.38
CA ILE A 158 -1.04 8.83 43.17
C ILE A 158 -1.50 10.29 43.32
N CYS A 159 -1.87 10.94 42.22
CA CYS A 159 -2.39 12.31 42.26
C CYS A 159 -3.69 12.41 43.09
N GLY A 160 -4.61 11.45 42.96
CA GLY A 160 -5.86 11.41 43.72
C GLY A 160 -5.64 11.27 45.23
N LEU A 161 -4.73 10.40 45.64
CA LEU A 161 -4.37 10.22 47.05
C LEU A 161 -3.67 11.46 47.63
N SER A 162 -2.90 12.19 46.82
CA SER A 162 -2.28 13.46 47.25
C SER A 162 -3.33 14.52 47.63
N PHE A 163 -4.49 14.56 46.96
CA PHE A 163 -5.57 15.50 47.31
C PHE A 163 -6.24 15.18 48.65
N LEU A 164 -6.27 13.90 49.07
CA LEU A 164 -6.84 13.51 50.36
C LEU A 164 -5.98 13.95 51.56
N SER A 165 -4.70 14.24 51.34
CA SER A 165 -3.74 14.57 52.40
C SER A 165 -3.57 16.08 52.64
N VAL A 166 -4.30 16.93 51.92
CA VAL A 166 -4.18 18.40 52.01
C VAL A 166 -5.21 18.96 52.97
N ASP A 167 -4.75 19.75 53.95
CA ASP A 167 -5.63 20.52 54.82
C ASP A 167 -5.97 21.87 54.16
N TYR A 168 -7.20 21.99 53.65
CA TYR A 168 -7.69 23.16 52.92
C TYR A 168 -8.12 24.31 53.84
N SER A 169 -8.07 24.14 55.16
CA SER A 169 -8.42 25.19 56.12
C SER A 169 -7.39 26.31 56.20
N THR A 170 -6.15 26.05 55.75
CA THR A 170 -5.03 27.00 55.76
C THR A 170 -4.76 27.56 54.36
N TYR A 171 -4.46 28.87 54.26
CA TYR A 171 -4.13 29.54 52.99
C TYR A 171 -3.04 28.81 52.20
N THR A 172 -1.99 28.35 52.89
CA THR A 172 -0.90 27.55 52.31
C THR A 172 -1.38 26.22 51.72
N GLY A 173 -2.33 25.55 52.38
CA GLY A 173 -2.92 24.30 51.89
C GLY A 173 -3.80 24.52 50.66
N LEU A 174 -4.56 25.62 50.63
CA LEU A 174 -5.37 26.00 49.47
C LEU A 174 -4.49 26.31 48.24
N VAL A 175 -3.44 27.12 48.41
CA VAL A 175 -2.50 27.44 47.33
C VAL A 175 -1.73 26.19 46.87
N GLY A 176 -1.33 25.32 47.80
CA GLY A 176 -0.71 24.02 47.49
C GLY A 176 -1.64 23.08 46.71
N GLY A 177 -2.92 23.03 47.07
CA GLY A 177 -3.94 22.24 46.36
C GLY A 177 -4.18 22.71 44.93
N VAL A 178 -4.29 24.03 44.71
CA VAL A 178 -4.41 24.60 43.35
C VAL A 178 -3.14 24.33 42.53
N GLY A 179 -1.97 24.42 43.15
CA GLY A 179 -0.69 24.05 42.54
C GLY A 179 -0.64 22.59 42.09
N LEU A 180 -1.15 21.65 42.91
CA LEU A 180 -1.23 20.24 42.57
C LEU A 180 -2.12 19.98 41.34
N VAL A 181 -3.28 20.64 41.23
CA VAL A 181 -4.17 20.53 40.05
C VAL A 181 -3.47 21.00 38.77
N LEU A 182 -2.76 22.12 38.86
CA LEU A 182 -2.02 22.66 37.72
C LEU A 182 -0.91 21.70 37.27
N MET A 183 -0.13 21.17 38.22
CA MET A 183 0.97 20.24 37.92
C MET A 183 0.48 18.92 37.34
N SER A 184 -0.61 18.34 37.86
CA SER A 184 -1.19 17.10 37.30
C SER A 184 -1.68 17.29 35.87
N THR A 185 -2.29 18.46 35.58
CA THR A 185 -2.80 18.77 34.25
C THR A 185 -1.67 18.97 33.24
N LEU A 186 -0.60 19.67 33.63
CA LEU A 186 0.60 19.86 32.81
C LEU A 186 1.31 18.53 32.51
N PHE A 187 1.40 17.63 33.50
CA PHE A 187 2.00 16.31 33.30
C PHE A 187 1.24 15.48 32.26
N ILE A 188 -0.09 15.46 32.32
CA ILE A 188 -0.94 14.76 31.34
C ILE A 188 -0.78 15.38 29.94
N ALA A 189 -0.73 16.71 29.84
CA ALA A 189 -0.53 17.42 28.58
C ALA A 189 0.83 17.09 27.94
N MET A 190 1.91 17.10 28.74
CA MET A 190 3.26 16.76 28.28
C MET A 190 3.36 15.29 27.85
N ALA A 191 2.78 14.37 28.62
CA ALA A 191 2.72 12.95 28.27
C ALA A 191 1.93 12.69 26.96
N GLY A 192 0.89 13.49 26.69
CA GLY A 192 0.18 13.49 25.40
C GLY A 192 1.06 13.99 24.24
N PHE A 193 1.73 15.13 24.43
CA PHE A 193 2.57 15.77 23.43
C PHE A 193 3.81 14.94 23.03
N MET A 194 4.47 14.30 24.00
CA MET A 194 5.62 13.42 23.77
C MET A 194 5.24 12.21 22.88
N ARG A 195 4.00 11.73 22.95
CA ARG A 195 3.50 10.61 22.14
C ARG A 195 3.29 10.99 20.68
N THR A 196 2.92 12.23 20.39
CA THR A 196 2.83 12.75 19.01
C THR A 196 4.21 12.94 18.40
N LEU A 197 5.18 13.44 19.16
CA LEU A 197 6.55 13.62 18.66
C LEU A 197 7.24 12.29 18.36
N ASN A 198 7.08 11.28 19.22
CA ASN A 198 7.67 9.94 19.00
C ASN A 198 6.99 9.12 17.87
N LYS A 199 5.86 9.58 17.33
CA LYS A 199 5.22 8.95 16.15
C LYS A 199 5.99 9.22 14.85
N HIS A 200 7.02 10.07 14.88
CA HIS A 200 7.94 10.31 13.78
C HIS A 200 9.09 9.30 13.66
N ARG A 201 9.05 8.14 14.34
CA ARG A 201 9.85 7.00 13.87
C ARG A 201 9.14 6.36 12.69
N PRO A 202 9.64 6.51 11.46
CA PRO A 202 8.94 6.05 10.28
C PRO A 202 8.72 4.54 10.35
N ILE A 203 7.45 4.13 10.36
CA ILE A 203 7.00 2.74 10.15
C ILE A 203 7.66 2.12 8.89
N TYR A 204 8.15 2.95 7.97
CA TYR A 204 8.94 2.55 6.79
C TYR A 204 10.21 1.76 7.13
N SER A 205 10.88 1.98 8.27
CA SER A 205 12.09 1.20 8.62
C SER A 205 11.76 -0.25 9.01
N GLN A 206 10.62 -0.46 9.67
CA GLN A 206 10.13 -1.80 10.04
C GLN A 206 9.58 -2.55 8.83
N LEU A 207 8.88 -1.86 7.92
CA LEU A 207 8.44 -2.47 6.65
C LEU A 207 9.61 -2.86 5.75
N ARG A 208 10.69 -2.07 5.71
CA ARG A 208 11.88 -2.36 4.89
C ARG A 208 12.67 -3.58 5.39
N LEU A 209 12.75 -3.78 6.71
CA LEU A 209 13.37 -4.97 7.29
C LEU A 209 12.54 -6.23 7.05
N ILE A 210 11.21 -6.15 7.17
CA ILE A 210 10.32 -7.29 6.91
C ILE A 210 10.29 -7.64 5.43
N LEU A 211 10.37 -6.65 4.53
CA LEU A 211 10.52 -6.89 3.09
C LEU A 211 11.87 -7.55 2.78
N ASN A 212 12.99 -7.02 3.28
CA ASN A 212 14.32 -7.59 2.99
C ASN A 212 14.49 -9.03 3.52
N LEU A 213 13.92 -9.36 4.69
CA LEU A 213 13.99 -10.73 5.23
C LEU A 213 13.15 -11.74 4.42
N LYS A 214 12.06 -11.31 3.79
CA LYS A 214 11.15 -12.22 3.06
C LYS A 214 11.62 -12.59 1.64
N TRP A 215 12.69 -11.97 1.17
CA TRP A 215 13.30 -12.21 -0.15
C TRP A 215 14.68 -12.88 -0.07
N SER A 216 15.21 -13.13 1.14
CA SER A 216 16.48 -13.86 1.31
C SER A 216 16.32 -15.38 1.29
N ASP A 217 15.08 -15.88 1.35
CA ASP A 217 14.77 -17.31 1.47
C ASP A 217 14.19 -17.91 0.17
N TYR A 218 14.35 -17.24 -0.98
CA TYR A 218 13.95 -17.75 -2.30
C TYR A 218 15.05 -17.56 -3.34
#